data_AF-A0A5D2P5D4-F1
#
_entry.id   AF-A0A5D2P5D4-F1
#
_cell.length_a   1.000
_cell.length_b   1.000
_cell.length_c   1.000
_cell.angle_alpha   90.00
_cell.angle_beta   90.00
_cell.angle_gamma   90.00
#
_symmetry.space_group_name_H-M   'P 1'
#
loop_
_entity.id
_entity.type
_entity.pdbx_description
1 polymer ?
#
loop_
_entity_poly.entity_id
_entity_poly.type
_entity_poly.pdbx_seq_one_letter_code
_entity_poly.pdbx_strand_id
1 'polypeptide(L)'
;MYKEYRDTTLNGAVEQKYTEMVSRHRVRFPCIQIIKTATIPAKLCKRDSTKQLQNSKIKFPLVFNKVRPPTRKLKTTYKASKPNLFKFSHCNEKRVNVVYSSKIFGSEHLSVC
;
A
#
# COMPACT_ATOMS: atom_id res chain seq x y z
N MET A 1 -10.22 -8.44 -13.94
CA MET A 1 -9.36 -7.25 -13.69
C MET A 1 -7.90 -7.63 -13.40
N TYR A 2 -6.92 -7.03 -14.08
CA TYR A 2 -5.48 -7.17 -13.77
C TYR A 2 -5.08 -6.14 -12.69
N LYS A 3 -4.25 -6.47 -11.70
CA LYS A 3 -3.72 -5.57 -10.63
C LYS A 3 -2.22 -5.83 -10.38
N GLU A 4 -1.45 -4.80 -10.03
CA GLU A 4 -0.02 -4.91 -9.69
C GLU A 4 0.24 -4.22 -8.35
N TYR A 5 0.92 -4.89 -7.43
CA TYR A 5 1.25 -4.40 -6.09
C TYR A 5 2.75 -4.50 -5.83
N ARG A 6 3.32 -3.56 -5.06
CA ARG A 6 4.70 -3.63 -4.54
C ARG A 6 4.62 -4.13 -3.11
N ASP A 7 5.23 -5.28 -2.83
CA ASP A 7 5.33 -5.81 -1.47
C ASP A 7 6.58 -6.69 -1.32
N THR A 8 6.92 -7.05 -0.10
CA THR A 8 8.02 -7.96 0.26
C THR A 8 7.65 -9.42 0.03
N THR A 9 6.37 -9.78 0.19
CA THR A 9 5.87 -11.15 0.03
C THR A 9 4.61 -11.21 -0.83
N LEU A 10 4.33 -12.40 -1.39
CA LEU A 10 3.14 -12.63 -2.21
C LEU A 10 1.86 -12.53 -1.38
N ASN A 11 1.90 -13.01 -0.14
CA ASN A 11 0.74 -13.00 0.78
C ASN A 11 0.33 -11.56 1.10
N GLY A 12 1.28 -10.67 1.42
CA GLY A 12 0.98 -9.26 1.65
C GLY A 12 0.41 -8.57 0.41
N ALA A 13 0.90 -8.91 -0.79
CA ALA A 13 0.34 -8.39 -2.03
C ALA A 13 -1.12 -8.87 -2.28
N VAL A 14 -1.47 -10.07 -1.83
CA VAL A 14 -2.84 -10.59 -1.89
C VAL A 14 -3.73 -9.90 -0.86
N GLU A 15 -3.24 -9.62 0.35
CA GLU A 15 -3.99 -8.83 1.35
C GLU A 15 -4.29 -7.42 0.83
N GLN A 16 -3.28 -6.72 0.30
CA GLN A 16 -3.45 -5.40 -0.33
C GLN A 16 -4.50 -5.45 -1.45
N LYS A 17 -4.50 -6.53 -2.24
CA LYS A 17 -5.50 -6.75 -3.28
C LYS A 17 -6.91 -6.82 -2.71
N TYR A 18 -7.13 -7.62 -1.66
CA TYR A 18 -8.44 -7.72 -1.05
C TYR A 18 -8.92 -6.37 -0.52
N THR A 19 -8.06 -5.61 0.16
CA THR A 19 -8.40 -4.27 0.66
C THR A 19 -8.75 -3.28 -0.45
N GLU A 20 -7.98 -3.25 -1.54
CA GLU A 20 -8.25 -2.33 -2.66
C GLU A 20 -9.58 -2.67 -3.36
N MET A 21 -9.89 -3.96 -3.52
CA MET A 21 -11.13 -4.43 -4.11
C MET A 21 -12.36 -4.06 -3.27
N VAL A 22 -12.27 -4.23 -1.96
CA VAL A 22 -13.34 -3.84 -1.02
C VAL A 22 -13.57 -2.33 -1.09
N SER A 23 -12.52 -1.52 -1.10
CA SER A 23 -12.65 -0.06 -1.08
C SER A 23 -13.17 0.52 -2.40
N ARG A 24 -12.61 0.11 -3.55
CA ARG A 24 -12.93 0.72 -4.84
C ARG A 24 -14.17 0.13 -5.50
N HIS A 25 -14.41 -1.15 -5.30
CA HIS A 25 -15.44 -1.90 -6.01
C HIS A 25 -16.49 -2.52 -5.08
N ARG A 26 -16.39 -2.29 -3.75
CA ARG A 26 -17.33 -2.80 -2.75
C ARG A 26 -17.53 -4.33 -2.81
N VAL A 27 -16.48 -5.06 -3.16
CA VAL A 27 -16.53 -6.51 -3.35
C VAL A 27 -16.23 -7.23 -2.04
N ARG A 28 -17.03 -8.25 -1.69
CA ARG A 28 -16.79 -9.12 -0.52
C ARG A 28 -15.76 -10.21 -0.83
N PHE A 29 -15.09 -10.73 0.20
CA PHE A 29 -14.07 -11.78 0.08
C PHE A 29 -14.46 -13.01 -0.78
N PRO A 30 -15.64 -13.64 -0.59
CA PRO A 30 -16.02 -14.84 -1.37
C PRO A 30 -16.20 -14.55 -2.86
N CYS A 31 -16.41 -13.30 -3.25
CA CYS A 31 -16.65 -12.91 -4.64
C CYS A 31 -15.35 -12.74 -5.43
N ILE A 32 -14.17 -12.80 -4.80
CA ILE A 32 -12.89 -12.52 -5.45
C ILE A 32 -12.15 -13.83 -5.71
N GLN A 33 -12.02 -14.18 -6.99
CA GLN A 33 -11.22 -15.31 -7.44
C GLN A 33 -9.92 -14.82 -8.09
N ILE A 34 -8.79 -15.39 -7.66
CA ILE A 34 -7.47 -15.07 -8.19
C ILE A 34 -7.11 -16.13 -9.24
N ILE A 35 -6.91 -15.72 -10.49
CA ILE A 35 -6.55 -16.66 -11.57
C ILE A 35 -5.08 -17.04 -11.49
N LYS A 36 -4.22 -16.03 -11.46
CA LYS A 36 -2.77 -16.21 -11.50
C LYS A 36 -2.10 -15.08 -10.73
N THR A 37 -1.12 -15.45 -9.93
CA THR A 37 -0.15 -14.56 -9.30
C THR A 37 1.20 -14.76 -9.95
N ALA A 38 1.95 -13.69 -10.15
CA ALA A 38 3.30 -13.75 -10.69
C ALA A 38 4.15 -12.60 -10.17
N THR A 39 5.43 -12.87 -9.93
CA THR A 39 6.43 -11.84 -9.68
C THR A 39 6.82 -11.18 -11.01
N ILE A 40 6.85 -9.85 -11.04
CA ILE A 40 7.19 -9.09 -12.25
C ILE A 40 8.42 -8.22 -11.96
N PRO A 41 9.44 -8.25 -12.85
CA PRO A 41 10.59 -7.36 -12.73
C PRO A 41 10.20 -5.91 -13.02
N ALA A 42 10.92 -4.95 -12.42
CA ALA A 42 10.58 -3.52 -12.46
C ALA A 42 10.32 -2.98 -13.88
N LYS A 43 11.13 -3.40 -14.86
CA LYS A 43 11.03 -2.98 -16.28
C LYS A 43 9.71 -3.36 -16.96
N LEU A 44 9.04 -4.42 -16.50
CA LEU A 44 7.83 -4.96 -17.12
C LEU A 44 6.54 -4.49 -16.44
N CYS A 45 6.61 -3.67 -15.40
CA CYS A 45 5.42 -3.16 -14.72
C CYS A 45 4.65 -2.19 -15.61
N LYS A 46 3.34 -2.41 -15.77
CA LYS A 46 2.50 -1.61 -16.67
C LYS A 46 1.86 -0.42 -15.97
N ARG A 47 1.62 -0.48 -14.65
CA ARG A 47 0.91 0.57 -13.89
C ARG A 47 1.77 1.75 -13.50
N ASP A 48 1.29 2.96 -13.75
CA ASP A 48 2.02 4.20 -13.45
C ASP A 48 2.20 4.44 -11.94
N SER A 49 1.21 4.08 -11.13
CA SER A 49 1.29 4.09 -9.66
C SER A 49 2.45 3.25 -9.12
N THR A 50 2.80 2.19 -9.83
CA THR A 50 3.84 1.22 -9.46
C THR A 50 5.18 1.54 -10.13
N LYS A 51 5.17 2.28 -11.25
CA LYS A 51 6.35 2.80 -11.94
C LYS A 51 7.01 3.94 -11.18
N GLN A 52 6.22 4.87 -10.64
CA GLN A 52 6.76 6.05 -9.95
C GLN A 52 7.68 5.70 -8.77
N LEU A 53 7.49 4.52 -8.14
CA LEU A 53 8.21 4.08 -6.95
C LEU A 53 9.47 3.23 -7.26
N GLN A 54 9.82 3.02 -8.54
CA GLN A 54 10.93 2.13 -8.90
C GLN A 54 12.31 2.78 -8.80
N ASN A 55 12.38 4.10 -8.89
CA ASN A 55 13.66 4.81 -8.93
C ASN A 55 14.37 4.74 -7.56
N SER A 56 15.61 4.25 -7.53
CA SER A 56 16.35 4.09 -6.26
C SER A 56 16.77 5.42 -5.60
N LYS A 57 16.64 6.54 -6.32
CA LYS A 57 17.02 7.89 -5.87
C LYS A 57 15.83 8.73 -5.38
N ILE A 58 14.64 8.14 -5.23
CA ILE A 58 13.45 8.87 -4.78
C ILE A 58 13.61 9.31 -3.33
N LYS A 59 13.25 10.56 -3.05
CA LYS A 59 13.19 11.13 -1.71
C LYS A 59 11.81 11.76 -1.51
N PHE A 60 11.17 11.43 -0.39
CA PHE A 60 9.90 12.03 0.00
C PHE A 60 10.11 12.92 1.22
N PRO A 61 9.80 14.23 1.15
CA PRO A 61 9.78 15.07 2.34
C PRO A 61 8.59 14.66 3.22
N LEU A 62 8.84 14.51 4.52
CA LEU A 62 7.77 14.34 5.49
C LEU A 62 7.23 15.73 5.88
N VAL A 63 6.17 16.16 5.19
CA VAL A 63 5.54 17.49 5.39
C VAL A 63 4.77 17.55 6.71
N PHE A 64 4.13 16.46 7.11
CA PHE A 64 3.31 16.40 8.33
C PHE A 64 3.65 15.17 9.15
N ASN A 65 4.25 15.38 10.32
CA ASN A 65 4.56 14.31 11.26
C ASN A 65 3.51 14.23 12.37
N LYS A 66 2.68 13.19 12.33
CA LYS A 66 1.73 12.89 13.41
C LYS A 66 2.51 12.47 14.66
N VAL A 67 2.55 13.35 15.67
CA VAL A 67 3.19 13.06 16.96
C VAL A 67 2.45 11.91 17.64
N ARG A 68 3.11 10.75 17.72
CA ARG A 68 2.63 9.58 18.47
C ARG A 68 3.59 9.33 19.63
N PRO A 69 3.10 9.16 20.87
CA PRO A 69 3.96 8.73 21.96
C PRO A 69 4.52 7.33 21.65
N PRO A 70 5.80 7.05 21.98
CA PRO A 70 6.44 5.78 21.63
C PRO A 70 5.81 4.58 22.37
N THR A 71 5.27 4.81 23.56
CA THR A 71 4.56 3.80 24.34
C THR A 71 3.20 4.31 24.81
N ARG A 72 2.24 3.40 25.01
CA ARG A 72 0.88 3.75 25.47
C ARG A 72 0.88 4.43 26.84
N LYS A 73 1.83 4.09 27.71
CA LYS A 73 1.99 4.67 29.06
C LYS A 73 2.26 6.18 29.03
N LEU A 74 2.92 6.67 27.98
CA LEU A 74 3.30 8.07 27.81
C LEU A 74 2.23 8.90 27.08
N LYS A 75 1.05 8.31 26.82
CA LYS A 75 -0.09 9.00 26.21
C LYS A 75 -0.82 9.80 27.29
N THR A 76 -0.65 11.12 27.27
CA THR A 76 -1.34 12.06 28.18
C THR A 76 -2.45 12.81 27.44
N THR A 77 -3.50 13.21 28.16
CA THR A 77 -4.59 14.05 27.60
C THR A 77 -4.13 15.48 27.32
N TYR A 78 -3.27 16.01 28.19
CA TYR A 78 -2.73 17.36 28.10
C TYR A 78 -1.20 17.35 28.12
N LYS A 79 -0.58 18.35 27.49
CA LYS A 79 0.86 18.62 27.52
C LYS A 79 1.08 20.13 27.56
N ALA A 80 2.07 20.57 28.34
CA ALA A 80 2.40 21.99 28.48
C ALA A 80 2.97 22.60 27.18
N SER A 81 3.71 21.81 26.39
CA SER A 81 4.34 22.25 25.14
C SER A 81 3.51 21.91 23.91
N LYS A 82 3.38 22.85 22.97
CA LYS A 82 2.75 22.61 21.66
C LYS A 82 3.62 21.68 20.80
N PRO A 83 3.05 20.65 20.15
CA PRO A 83 3.81 19.80 19.24
C PRO A 83 4.16 20.54 17.94
N ASN A 84 5.39 20.38 17.45
CA ASN A 84 5.78 20.84 16.12
C ASN A 84 5.62 19.69 15.11
N LEU A 85 4.80 19.91 14.07
CA LEU A 85 4.43 18.91 13.07
C LEU A 85 5.34 18.93 11.83
N PHE A 86 6.17 19.96 11.66
CA PHE A 86 6.98 20.22 10.46
C PHE A 86 8.48 19.93 10.66
N LYS A 87 8.83 18.93 11.47
CA LYS A 87 10.23 18.52 11.62
C LYS A 87 10.68 17.74 10.38
N PHE A 88 11.64 18.27 9.63
CA PHE A 88 12.24 17.58 8.48
C PHE A 88 13.12 16.41 8.94
N SER A 89 12.56 15.21 8.98
CA SER A 89 13.33 13.98 9.13
C SER A 89 13.35 13.22 7.80
N HIS A 90 14.54 12.89 7.30
CA HIS A 90 14.67 12.05 6.11
C HIS A 90 14.33 10.59 6.46
N CYS A 91 13.20 10.09 5.97
CA CYS A 91 12.88 8.67 6.05
C CYS A 91 13.68 7.93 4.96
N ASN A 92 14.73 7.22 5.35
CA ASN A 92 15.58 6.45 4.44
C ASN A 92 15.19 4.97 4.52
N GLU A 93 13.97 4.64 4.11
CA GLU A 93 13.47 3.28 4.19
C GLU A 93 13.50 2.60 2.81
N LYS A 94 14.57 1.82 2.57
CA LYS A 94 14.72 1.00 1.37
C LYS A 94 14.05 -0.36 1.62
N ARG A 95 12.74 -0.49 1.33
CA ARG A 95 12.08 -1.80 1.33
C ARG A 95 12.25 -2.49 -0.03
N VAL A 96 12.42 -3.81 0.00
CA VAL A 96 12.75 -4.69 -1.13
C VAL A 96 11.68 -4.62 -2.23
N ASN A 97 12.13 -4.49 -3.48
CA ASN A 97 11.29 -4.20 -4.64
C ASN A 97 10.75 -5.48 -5.32
N VAL A 98 9.76 -6.17 -4.73
CA VAL A 98 9.04 -7.21 -5.48
C VAL A 98 7.68 -6.67 -5.93
N VAL A 99 7.39 -6.74 -7.23
CA VAL A 99 6.02 -6.53 -7.73
C VAL A 99 5.34 -7.85 -7.96
N TYR A 100 4.11 -7.91 -7.47
CA TYR A 100 3.20 -9.00 -7.73
C TYR A 100 2.09 -8.52 -8.63
N SER A 101 1.89 -9.22 -9.73
CA SER A 101 0.70 -9.08 -10.56
C SER A 101 -0.32 -10.12 -10.16
N SER A 102 -1.60 -9.75 -10.18
CA SER A 102 -2.70 -10.71 -10.14
C SER A 102 -3.80 -10.38 -11.16
N LYS A 103 -4.31 -11.39 -11.86
CA LYS A 103 -5.52 -11.29 -12.70
C LYS A 103 -6.72 -11.88 -11.94
N ILE A 104 -7.84 -11.17 -11.97
CA ILE A 104 -9.15 -11.57 -11.42
C ILE A 104 -10.06 -11.99 -12.57
N PHE A 105 -10.78 -13.10 -12.42
CA PHE A 105 -11.80 -13.56 -13.37
C PHE A 105 -13.01 -12.62 -13.38
N GLY A 106 -13.66 -12.49 -14.53
CA GLY A 106 -14.69 -11.48 -14.78
C GLY A 106 -15.85 -11.59 -13.80
N SER A 107 -16.15 -10.48 -13.11
CA SER A 107 -17.47 -10.21 -12.58
C SER A 107 -18.06 -9.08 -13.42
N GLU A 108 -18.35 -9.36 -14.70
CA GLU A 108 -19.22 -8.49 -15.50
C GLU A 108 -20.68 -8.57 -15.04
N HIS A 109 -20.99 -9.47 -14.10
CA HIS A 109 -22.17 -9.42 -13.25
C HIS A 109 -21.78 -9.04 -11.81
N LEU A 110 -21.40 -7.78 -11.60
CA LEU A 110 -21.53 -7.16 -10.27
C LEU A 110 -22.95 -6.59 -10.15
N SER A 111 -23.95 -7.45 -10.32
CA SER A 111 -25.25 -7.22 -9.70
C SER A 111 -25.02 -7.35 -8.20
N VAL A 112 -25.06 -6.19 -7.54
CA VAL A 112 -25.35 -5.97 -6.12
C VAL A 112 -25.70 -7.27 -5.38
N CYS A 113 -24.84 -7.67 -4.45
CA CYS A 113 -25.29 -8.44 -3.29
C CYS A 113 -25.61 -7.47 -2.16
#